data_AF-A0A9D9PEU9-F1
#
_entry.id   AF-A0A9D9PEU9-F1
#
_cell.length_a   1.000
_cell.length_b   1.000
_cell.length_c   1.000
_cell.angle_alpha   90.00
_cell.angle_beta   90.00
_cell.angle_gamma   90.00
#
_symmetry.space_group_name_H-M   'P 1'
#
loop_
_entity.id
_entity.type
_entity.pdbx_description
1 polymer ?
#
loop_
_entity_poly.entity_id
_entity_poly.type
_entity_poly.pdbx_seq_one_letter_code
_entity_poly.pdbx_strand_id
1 'polypeptide(L)'
;MRGSLEGKTYEQIAKESRYSLTYLKQATGPQLWKKLTEVFGENISKTNIQVTLNQHPDLRKTTEVTQLNIDRVSDARNSIDSNIKPTYKQSKTSFYVERPPVESSCYEAISQPGSLIRIRSPRRMGKTWLMERIFQHALEQDYRIAPLNLLQPEREVVDNLDKFLRWLCSIVSRRLGVENEVDRAWSERRGSNDNCTAYFENYILQETGPDLVLGLDNVDRIFQHENIAKDFFGLLRSWHEDAQIYKPWKNLRLVIAYSREVYIPLNIERSPFNVGLPISLPEFTQAQVQKLLGIHQLNWNEAQIDRLMEMLGGHPYLLNCSIEFLKSHDGEREFYQFLEKAPTDAGLYRNHLRELLYTLQKEPGLEDAMYEVIQADNPVQLNPNQSFKLYSLGLAIWKGNKVEPRCQLYRSYFKTHLKLLSQKQTDSKKLSRIEE
;
A
#
# COMPACT_ATOMS: atom_id res chain seq x y z
N MET A 1 -9.81 24.46 6.81
CA MET A 1 -8.76 25.10 5.97
C MET A 1 -9.37 25.96 4.86
N ARG A 2 -10.19 25.40 3.96
CA ARG A 2 -10.87 26.15 2.86
C ARG A 2 -11.49 27.48 3.29
N GLY A 3 -12.39 27.47 4.29
CA GLY A 3 -13.00 28.72 4.76
C GLY A 3 -12.00 29.75 5.34
N SER A 4 -10.86 29.31 5.88
CA SER A 4 -9.82 30.25 6.33
C SER A 4 -9.03 30.85 5.16
N LEU A 5 -8.86 30.11 4.05
CA LEU A 5 -8.22 30.60 2.81
C LEU A 5 -9.13 31.54 2.02
N GLU A 6 -10.45 31.41 2.20
CA GLU A 6 -11.48 32.30 1.66
C GLU A 6 -11.75 33.52 2.59
N GLY A 7 -10.96 33.69 3.66
CA GLY A 7 -11.10 34.82 4.60
C GLY A 7 -12.31 34.74 5.54
N LYS A 8 -13.04 33.62 5.60
CA LYS A 8 -14.27 33.48 6.41
C LYS A 8 -13.99 33.39 7.91
N THR A 9 -14.86 33.95 8.74
CA THR A 9 -14.81 33.82 10.20
C THR A 9 -15.19 32.41 10.67
N TYR A 10 -14.87 32.04 11.91
CA TYR A 10 -15.25 30.69 12.40
C TYR A 10 -16.77 30.54 12.50
N GLU A 11 -17.47 31.64 12.73
CA GLU A 11 -18.93 31.76 12.74
C GLU A 11 -19.51 31.46 11.36
N GLN A 12 -18.91 31.99 10.29
CA GLN A 12 -19.32 31.71 8.91
C GLN A 12 -19.04 30.26 8.53
N ILE A 13 -17.87 29.72 8.91
CA ILE A 13 -17.51 28.32 8.66
C ILE A 13 -18.45 27.36 9.41
N ALA A 14 -18.83 27.69 10.66
CA ALA A 14 -19.77 26.89 11.46
C ALA A 14 -21.20 26.89 10.88
N LYS A 15 -21.62 27.96 10.20
CA LYS A 15 -22.94 28.00 9.54
C LYS A 15 -22.98 27.16 8.27
N GLU A 16 -21.87 27.08 7.55
CA GLU A 16 -21.77 26.36 6.27
C GLU A 16 -21.34 24.89 6.42
N SER A 17 -20.82 24.52 7.59
CA SER A 17 -20.42 23.15 7.92
C SER A 17 -21.28 22.61 9.05
N ARG A 18 -21.55 21.30 9.09
CA ARG A 18 -22.34 20.67 10.18
C ARG A 18 -21.60 20.63 11.54
N TYR A 19 -20.63 21.53 11.77
CA TYR A 19 -19.79 21.58 12.96
C TYR A 19 -20.16 22.77 13.86
N SER A 20 -20.08 22.59 15.17
CA SER A 20 -20.34 23.68 16.11
C SER A 20 -19.21 24.72 16.12
N LEU A 21 -19.57 25.98 16.36
CA LEU A 21 -18.60 27.08 16.48
C LEU A 21 -17.54 26.81 17.57
N THR A 22 -17.98 26.24 18.69
CA THR A 22 -17.12 25.86 19.82
C THR A 22 -16.12 24.79 19.41
N TYR A 23 -16.55 23.77 18.68
CA TYR A 23 -15.68 22.70 18.16
C TYR A 23 -14.61 23.25 17.20
N LEU A 24 -14.99 24.17 16.30
CA LEU A 24 -14.07 24.79 15.36
C LEU A 24 -13.05 25.73 16.03
N LYS A 25 -13.47 26.52 17.01
CA LYS A 25 -12.57 27.47 17.71
C LYS A 25 -11.65 26.81 18.73
N GLN A 26 -12.13 25.79 19.46
CA GLN A 26 -11.42 25.26 20.63
C GLN A 26 -10.72 23.93 20.36
N ALA A 27 -11.12 23.16 19.35
CA ALA A 27 -10.50 21.87 19.04
C ALA A 27 -9.82 21.86 17.67
N THR A 28 -10.60 21.86 16.59
CA THR A 28 -10.08 21.60 15.24
C THR A 28 -9.21 22.74 14.70
N GLY A 29 -9.58 24.00 14.97
CA GLY A 29 -8.83 25.17 14.56
C GLY A 29 -7.40 25.19 15.12
N PRO A 30 -7.21 25.18 16.45
CA PRO A 30 -5.89 25.15 17.08
C PRO A 30 -5.04 23.96 16.65
N GLN A 31 -5.63 22.75 16.55
CA GLN A 31 -4.89 21.56 16.11
C GLN A 31 -4.40 21.67 14.66
N LEU A 32 -5.22 22.26 13.77
CA LEU A 32 -4.85 22.50 12.39
C LEU A 32 -3.66 23.48 12.31
N TRP A 33 -3.72 24.59 13.03
CA TRP A 33 -2.65 25.60 13.06
C TRP A 33 -1.35 25.07 13.63
N LYS A 34 -1.43 24.23 14.67
CA LYS A 34 -0.27 23.52 15.22
C LYS A 34 0.38 22.59 14.20
N LYS A 35 -0.42 21.75 13.53
CA LYS A 35 0.09 20.85 12.48
C LYS A 35 0.71 21.61 11.31
N LEU A 36 0.13 22.74 10.91
CA LEU A 36 0.70 23.57 9.87
C LEU A 36 1.99 24.24 10.33
N THR A 37 2.06 24.71 11.57
CA THR A 37 3.31 25.22 12.15
C THR A 37 4.43 24.17 12.13
N GLU A 38 4.10 22.91 12.47
CA GLU A 38 5.04 21.78 12.42
C GLU A 38 5.52 21.47 11.00
N VAL A 39 4.64 21.60 9.99
CA VAL A 39 4.96 21.31 8.59
C VAL A 39 5.76 22.44 7.94
N PHE A 40 5.42 23.70 8.23
CA PHE A 40 6.03 24.86 7.61
C PHE A 40 7.29 25.33 8.35
N GLY A 41 7.51 24.90 9.60
CA GLY A 41 8.66 25.32 10.41
C GLY A 41 8.60 26.78 10.88
N GLU A 42 7.47 27.46 10.64
CA GLU A 42 7.18 28.83 11.07
C GLU A 42 5.76 28.90 11.66
N ASN A 43 5.48 29.89 12.51
CA ASN A 43 4.20 29.98 13.22
C ASN A 43 3.04 30.26 12.24
N ILE A 44 2.16 29.29 12.05
CA ILE A 44 0.96 29.39 11.21
C ILE A 44 -0.28 29.58 12.07
N SER A 45 -1.09 30.56 11.71
CA SER A 45 -2.38 30.88 12.29
C SER A 45 -3.40 31.19 11.18
N LYS A 46 -4.65 31.43 11.59
CA LYS A 46 -5.72 31.78 10.65
C LYS A 46 -5.43 33.07 9.86
N THR A 47 -4.72 34.02 10.44
CA THR A 47 -4.53 35.36 9.87
C THR A 47 -3.32 35.46 8.95
N ASN A 48 -2.33 34.56 9.07
CA ASN A 48 -1.10 34.61 8.27
C ASN A 48 -0.95 33.47 7.24
N ILE A 49 -1.79 32.43 7.28
CA ILE A 49 -1.72 31.29 6.34
C ILE A 49 -1.69 31.72 4.87
N GLN A 50 -2.44 32.76 4.50
CA GLN A 50 -2.50 33.22 3.11
C GLN A 50 -1.22 33.93 2.68
N VAL A 51 -0.56 34.63 3.61
CA VAL A 51 0.74 35.27 3.37
C VAL A 51 1.83 34.20 3.26
N THR A 52 1.87 33.24 4.19
CA THR A 52 2.81 32.10 4.15
C THR A 52 2.69 31.30 2.85
N LEU A 53 1.47 30.98 2.41
CA LEU A 53 1.26 30.22 1.16
C LEU A 53 1.71 30.99 -0.09
N ASN A 54 1.69 32.32 -0.07
CA ASN A 54 2.21 33.14 -1.16
C ASN A 54 3.76 33.21 -1.16
N GLN A 55 4.40 32.97 -0.02
CA GLN A 55 5.86 32.92 0.11
C GLN A 55 6.45 31.54 -0.24
N HIS A 56 5.61 30.49 -0.33
CA HIS A 56 6.00 29.13 -0.73
C HIS A 56 5.23 28.63 -1.99
N PRO A 57 5.61 29.10 -3.20
CA PRO A 57 4.88 28.81 -4.45
C PRO A 57 4.82 27.32 -4.85
N ASP A 58 5.75 26.48 -4.37
CA ASP A 58 5.78 25.04 -4.64
C ASP A 58 4.59 24.28 -4.00
N LEU A 59 3.99 24.83 -2.95
CA LEU A 59 2.85 24.24 -2.22
C LEU A 59 1.49 24.77 -2.71
N ARG A 60 1.49 25.87 -3.47
CA ARG A 60 0.28 26.42 -4.12
C ARG A 60 -0.27 25.45 -5.17
N LYS A 61 0.61 24.79 -5.92
CA LYS A 61 0.26 23.79 -6.95
C LYS A 61 -0.49 22.59 -6.35
N THR A 62 -0.16 22.18 -5.13
CA THR A 62 -0.87 21.09 -4.42
C THR A 62 -2.28 21.49 -4.01
N THR A 63 -2.51 22.78 -3.77
CA THR A 63 -3.80 23.31 -3.30
C THR A 63 -4.78 23.54 -4.46
N GLU A 64 -4.30 24.00 -5.62
CA GLU A 64 -5.14 24.15 -6.84
C GLU A 64 -5.63 22.80 -7.38
N VAL A 65 -4.81 21.74 -7.30
CA VAL A 65 -5.23 20.36 -7.65
C VAL A 65 -6.28 19.82 -6.67
N THR A 66 -6.28 20.31 -5.43
CA THR A 66 -7.31 19.94 -4.44
C THR A 66 -8.60 20.74 -4.66
N GLN A 67 -8.50 22.01 -5.06
CA GLN A 67 -9.64 22.89 -5.35
C GLN A 67 -10.43 22.41 -6.60
N LEU A 68 -9.74 22.03 -7.68
CA LEU A 68 -10.32 21.45 -8.89
C LEU A 68 -11.07 20.12 -8.63
N ASN A 69 -10.66 19.35 -7.61
CA ASN A 69 -11.31 18.11 -7.23
C ASN A 69 -12.53 18.33 -6.31
N ILE A 70 -12.62 19.45 -5.59
CA ILE A 70 -13.74 19.74 -4.69
C ILE A 70 -14.90 20.39 -5.45
N ASP A 71 -14.63 21.27 -6.42
CA ASP A 71 -15.70 21.91 -7.20
C ASP A 71 -16.42 20.89 -8.13
N ARG A 72 -15.70 19.85 -8.60
CA ARG A 72 -16.29 18.68 -9.28
C ARG A 72 -17.19 17.82 -8.38
N VAL A 73 -17.01 17.87 -7.05
CA VAL A 73 -17.82 17.12 -6.07
C VAL A 73 -19.06 17.90 -5.65
N SER A 74 -19.04 19.25 -5.71
CA SER A 74 -20.25 20.06 -5.50
C SER A 74 -21.22 19.97 -6.68
N ASP A 75 -20.72 19.94 -7.91
CA ASP A 75 -21.59 19.83 -9.10
C ASP A 75 -22.22 18.44 -9.22
N ALA A 76 -21.51 17.38 -8.81
CA ALA A 76 -22.02 16.00 -8.79
C ALA A 76 -23.06 15.73 -7.69
N ARG A 77 -23.18 16.60 -6.67
CA ARG A 77 -24.17 16.45 -5.59
C ARG A 77 -25.57 16.93 -5.97
N ASN A 78 -25.69 17.76 -6.99
CA ASN A 78 -26.99 18.29 -7.43
C ASN A 78 -27.69 17.41 -8.48
N SER A 79 -27.10 16.27 -8.86
CA SER A 79 -27.70 15.29 -9.77
C SER A 79 -27.58 13.87 -9.21
N ILE A 80 -28.26 13.59 -8.09
CA ILE A 80 -28.43 12.21 -7.62
C ILE A 80 -29.77 11.72 -8.15
N ASP A 81 -29.73 11.10 -9.32
CA ASP A 81 -30.79 10.21 -9.79
C ASP A 81 -30.59 8.86 -9.08
N SER A 82 -31.62 8.35 -8.41
CA SER A 82 -31.54 7.32 -7.37
C SER A 82 -31.35 5.88 -7.87
N ASN A 83 -30.77 5.67 -9.06
CA ASN A 83 -30.69 4.35 -9.70
C ASN A 83 -29.30 3.94 -10.24
N ILE A 84 -28.21 4.61 -9.84
CA ILE A 84 -26.87 4.24 -10.31
C ILE A 84 -26.26 3.15 -9.41
N LYS A 85 -26.27 1.89 -9.87
CA LYS A 85 -25.44 0.80 -9.29
C LYS A 85 -23.99 1.29 -9.16
N PRO A 86 -23.29 1.08 -8.04
CA PRO A 86 -21.91 1.53 -7.88
C PRO A 86 -21.01 0.80 -8.88
N THR A 87 -20.79 1.40 -10.05
CA THR A 87 -19.91 0.85 -11.07
C THR A 87 -18.48 0.99 -10.56
N TYR A 88 -17.76 -0.13 -10.41
CA TYR A 88 -16.33 -0.11 -10.21
C TYR A 88 -15.73 0.63 -11.41
N LYS A 89 -15.22 1.85 -11.21
CA LYS A 89 -14.63 2.65 -12.29
C LYS A 89 -13.50 1.84 -12.92
N GLN A 90 -13.72 1.36 -14.15
CA GLN A 90 -12.66 0.92 -15.06
C GLN A 90 -11.62 2.04 -15.13
N SER A 91 -10.52 1.89 -14.42
CA SER A 91 -9.55 2.96 -14.26
C SER A 91 -8.16 2.36 -14.19
N LYS A 92 -7.37 2.67 -15.23
CA LYS A 92 -5.89 2.57 -15.34
C LYS A 92 -5.24 1.26 -15.81
N THR A 93 -5.95 0.29 -16.35
CA THR A 93 -5.27 -0.88 -16.98
C THR A 93 -4.33 -0.50 -18.12
N SER A 94 -4.51 0.67 -18.75
CA SER A 94 -3.64 1.18 -19.82
C SER A 94 -2.17 1.33 -19.42
N PHE A 95 -1.86 1.43 -18.13
CA PHE A 95 -0.49 1.59 -17.64
C PHE A 95 0.12 0.29 -17.07
N TYR A 96 -0.56 -0.84 -17.25
CA TYR A 96 -0.11 -2.12 -16.72
C TYR A 96 0.87 -2.82 -17.67
N VAL A 97 2.00 -3.28 -17.13
CA VAL A 97 2.95 -4.13 -17.84
C VAL A 97 2.85 -5.55 -17.28
N GLU A 98 2.41 -6.46 -18.15
CA GLU A 98 2.22 -7.88 -17.84
C GLU A 98 3.54 -8.59 -17.53
N ARG A 99 3.44 -9.62 -16.68
CA ARG A 99 4.54 -10.49 -16.25
C ARG A 99 4.19 -11.95 -16.50
N PRO A 100 4.15 -12.39 -17.77
CA PRO A 100 3.83 -13.78 -18.09
C PRO A 100 4.71 -14.77 -17.32
N PRO A 101 4.14 -15.89 -16.81
CA PRO A 101 2.75 -16.32 -16.95
C PRO A 101 1.82 -15.85 -15.81
N VAL A 102 2.22 -14.87 -14.99
CA VAL A 102 1.52 -14.51 -13.74
C VAL A 102 0.03 -14.23 -13.96
N GLU A 103 -0.31 -13.41 -14.95
CA GLU A 103 -1.69 -13.03 -15.25
C GLU A 103 -2.52 -14.24 -15.66
N SER A 104 -2.04 -15.01 -16.64
CA SER A 104 -2.71 -16.23 -17.13
C SER A 104 -2.97 -17.24 -16.01
N SER A 105 -2.00 -17.46 -15.11
CA SER A 105 -2.20 -18.36 -13.97
C SER A 105 -3.26 -17.84 -12.99
N CYS A 106 -3.36 -16.52 -12.81
CA CYS A 106 -4.40 -15.94 -11.96
C CYS A 106 -5.79 -16.06 -12.60
N TYR A 107 -5.90 -15.89 -13.92
CA TYR A 107 -7.15 -16.00 -14.66
C TYR A 107 -7.68 -17.43 -14.67
N GLU A 108 -6.79 -18.40 -14.88
CA GLU A 108 -7.14 -19.82 -14.77
C GLU A 108 -7.61 -20.18 -13.35
N ALA A 109 -6.89 -19.70 -12.33
CA ALA A 109 -7.24 -19.99 -10.94
C ALA A 109 -8.55 -19.34 -10.51
N ILE A 110 -8.82 -18.08 -10.88
CA ILE A 110 -10.05 -17.39 -10.46
C ILE A 110 -11.31 -18.03 -11.06
N SER A 111 -11.17 -18.73 -12.19
CA SER A 111 -12.25 -19.48 -12.82
C SER A 111 -12.64 -20.74 -12.03
N GLN A 112 -11.77 -21.23 -11.14
CA GLN A 112 -12.04 -22.43 -10.34
C GLN A 112 -12.94 -22.13 -9.13
N PRO A 113 -13.99 -22.94 -8.86
CA PRO A 113 -14.84 -22.81 -7.68
C PRO A 113 -14.04 -22.75 -6.38
N GLY A 114 -14.38 -21.83 -5.48
CA GLY A 114 -13.73 -21.73 -4.18
C GLY A 114 -12.26 -21.30 -4.20
N SER A 115 -11.73 -20.80 -5.32
CA SER A 115 -10.30 -20.54 -5.46
C SER A 115 -9.77 -19.51 -4.45
N LEU A 116 -8.49 -19.67 -4.13
CA LEU A 116 -7.74 -18.74 -3.28
C LEU A 116 -6.42 -18.41 -3.98
N ILE A 117 -6.23 -17.14 -4.34
CA ILE A 117 -5.01 -16.61 -4.94
C ILE A 117 -4.29 -15.74 -3.92
N ARG A 118 -2.99 -15.96 -3.76
CA ARG A 118 -2.14 -15.26 -2.79
C ARG A 118 -1.02 -14.52 -3.50
N ILE A 119 -1.17 -13.20 -3.61
CA ILE A 119 -0.19 -12.32 -4.24
C ILE A 119 0.81 -11.85 -3.18
N ARG A 120 2.05 -12.33 -3.29
CA ARG A 120 3.11 -12.18 -2.29
C ARG A 120 4.38 -11.59 -2.89
N SER A 121 4.65 -10.32 -2.58
CA SER A 121 5.90 -9.63 -2.93
C SER A 121 6.17 -8.48 -1.96
N PRO A 122 7.39 -7.92 -1.95
CA PRO A 122 7.66 -6.68 -1.25
C PRO A 122 6.67 -5.55 -1.59
N ARG A 123 6.62 -4.52 -0.75
CA ARG A 123 5.83 -3.32 -1.05
C ARG A 123 6.23 -2.74 -2.40
N ARG A 124 5.28 -2.06 -3.06
CA ARG A 124 5.54 -1.29 -4.29
C ARG A 124 6.00 -2.13 -5.51
N MET A 125 5.75 -3.45 -5.50
CA MET A 125 6.00 -4.38 -6.62
C MET A 125 4.84 -4.55 -7.60
N GLY A 126 3.68 -3.91 -7.37
CA GLY A 126 2.51 -3.99 -8.27
C GLY A 126 1.46 -5.03 -7.88
N LYS A 127 1.38 -5.44 -6.61
CA LYS A 127 0.37 -6.40 -6.12
C LYS A 127 -1.06 -5.92 -6.36
N THR A 128 -1.35 -4.69 -5.95
CA THR A 128 -2.66 -4.03 -6.15
C THR A 128 -3.03 -3.97 -7.63
N TRP A 129 -2.07 -3.63 -8.50
CA TRP A 129 -2.28 -3.60 -9.95
C TRP A 129 -2.64 -4.98 -10.52
N LEU A 130 -1.95 -6.05 -10.10
CA LEU A 130 -2.32 -7.41 -10.51
C LEU A 130 -3.73 -7.76 -9.99
N MET A 131 -4.04 -7.42 -8.75
CA MET A 131 -5.37 -7.65 -8.17
C MET A 131 -6.47 -6.93 -8.97
N GLU A 132 -6.24 -5.69 -9.40
CA GLU A 132 -7.13 -4.96 -10.30
C GLU A 132 -7.32 -5.68 -11.64
N ARG A 133 -6.24 -6.24 -12.22
CA ARG A 133 -6.32 -7.05 -13.45
C ARG A 133 -7.16 -8.31 -13.26
N ILE A 134 -7.06 -8.97 -12.12
CA ILE A 134 -7.89 -10.13 -11.77
C ILE A 134 -9.37 -9.72 -11.67
N PHE A 135 -9.67 -8.57 -11.03
CA PHE A 135 -11.05 -8.09 -10.97
C PHE A 135 -11.61 -7.71 -12.34
N GLN A 136 -10.81 -7.09 -13.21
CA GLN A 136 -11.27 -6.79 -14.58
C GLN A 136 -11.62 -8.07 -15.32
N HIS A 137 -10.77 -9.09 -15.25
CA HIS A 137 -11.07 -10.38 -15.84
C HIS A 137 -12.31 -11.04 -15.23
N ALA A 138 -12.48 -10.96 -13.90
CA ALA A 138 -13.67 -11.48 -13.23
C ALA A 138 -14.97 -10.76 -13.68
N LEU A 139 -14.92 -9.44 -13.87
CA LEU A 139 -16.05 -8.67 -14.40
C LEU A 139 -16.38 -9.07 -15.84
N GLU A 140 -15.39 -9.41 -16.67
CA GLU A 140 -15.59 -9.95 -18.02
C GLU A 140 -16.25 -11.34 -18.02
N GLN A 141 -16.21 -12.06 -16.89
CA GLN A 141 -16.89 -13.35 -16.67
C GLN A 141 -18.20 -13.20 -15.89
N ASP A 142 -18.75 -11.98 -15.80
CA ASP A 142 -19.99 -11.65 -15.06
C ASP A 142 -19.93 -11.93 -13.54
N TYR A 143 -18.73 -12.01 -12.96
CA TYR A 143 -18.57 -12.17 -11.51
C TYR A 143 -18.84 -10.84 -10.80
N ARG A 144 -19.37 -10.92 -9.58
CA ARG A 144 -19.39 -9.79 -8.65
C ARG A 144 -18.01 -9.62 -8.02
N ILE A 145 -17.63 -8.38 -7.72
CA ILE A 145 -16.35 -8.10 -7.07
C ILE A 145 -16.55 -7.28 -5.79
N ALA A 146 -15.78 -7.59 -4.76
CA ALA A 146 -15.70 -6.84 -3.52
C ALA A 146 -14.22 -6.52 -3.21
N PRO A 147 -13.66 -5.43 -3.77
CA PRO A 147 -12.30 -5.01 -3.48
C PRO A 147 -12.22 -4.23 -2.17
N LEU A 148 -11.39 -4.69 -1.24
CA LEU A 148 -11.16 -4.09 0.07
C LEU A 148 -9.68 -3.75 0.25
N ASN A 149 -9.42 -2.55 0.77
CA ASN A 149 -8.10 -2.15 1.23
C ASN A 149 -8.11 -2.09 2.75
N LEU A 150 -7.34 -2.96 3.41
CA LEU A 150 -7.32 -3.07 4.87
C LEU A 150 -6.58 -1.91 5.57
N LEU A 151 -6.05 -0.93 4.84
CA LEU A 151 -5.63 0.36 5.38
C LEU A 151 -6.80 1.33 5.66
N GLN A 152 -8.00 1.05 5.14
CA GLN A 152 -9.19 1.89 5.34
C GLN A 152 -9.82 1.85 6.76
N PRO A 153 -9.98 0.70 7.44
CA PRO A 153 -10.63 0.67 8.74
C PRO A 153 -9.86 1.51 9.77
N GLU A 154 -10.54 2.10 10.73
CA GLU A 154 -9.90 2.85 11.81
C GLU A 154 -9.16 1.92 12.77
N ARG A 155 -8.24 2.46 13.57
CA ARG A 155 -7.44 1.66 14.51
C ARG A 155 -8.32 0.84 15.46
N GLU A 156 -9.36 1.46 16.02
CA GLU A 156 -10.28 0.78 16.94
C GLU A 156 -11.04 -0.38 16.30
N VAL A 157 -11.22 -0.36 14.97
CA VAL A 157 -11.87 -1.43 14.21
C VAL A 157 -10.92 -2.61 14.06
N VAL A 158 -9.65 -2.37 13.72
CA VAL A 158 -8.64 -3.44 13.57
C VAL A 158 -8.08 -3.94 14.90
N ASP A 159 -8.38 -3.27 16.01
CA ASP A 159 -8.05 -3.72 17.37
C ASP A 159 -9.18 -4.54 18.03
N ASN A 160 -10.26 -4.90 17.31
CA ASN A 160 -11.35 -5.71 17.87
C ASN A 160 -12.00 -6.59 16.79
N LEU A 161 -12.03 -7.92 17.01
CA LEU A 161 -12.50 -8.88 16.01
C LEU A 161 -13.96 -8.65 15.61
N ASP A 162 -14.84 -8.40 16.59
CA ASP A 162 -16.27 -8.19 16.33
C ASP A 162 -16.51 -6.93 15.48
N LYS A 163 -15.89 -5.81 15.87
CA LYS A 163 -15.94 -4.56 15.10
C LYS A 163 -15.38 -4.75 13.69
N PHE A 164 -14.26 -5.47 13.57
CA PHE A 164 -13.63 -5.74 12.28
C PHE A 164 -14.52 -6.56 11.35
N LEU A 165 -15.14 -7.64 11.84
CA LEU A 165 -15.99 -8.50 11.02
C LEU A 165 -17.34 -7.85 10.67
N ARG A 166 -17.91 -7.03 11.57
CA ARG A 166 -19.06 -6.17 11.23
C ARG A 166 -18.71 -5.15 10.16
N TRP A 167 -17.54 -4.53 10.26
CA TRP A 167 -17.02 -3.61 9.24
C TRP A 167 -16.83 -4.33 7.90
N LEU A 168 -16.26 -5.54 7.90
CA LEU A 168 -16.08 -6.39 6.73
C LEU A 168 -17.41 -6.70 6.04
N CYS A 169 -18.42 -7.15 6.79
CA CYS A 169 -19.73 -7.46 6.25
C CYS A 169 -20.43 -6.19 5.69
N SER A 170 -20.34 -5.08 6.41
CA SER A 170 -20.93 -3.80 6.00
C SER A 170 -20.29 -3.26 4.72
N ILE A 171 -18.96 -3.31 4.62
CA ILE A 171 -18.23 -2.80 3.46
C ILE A 171 -18.50 -3.67 2.23
N VAL A 172 -18.54 -4.99 2.38
CA VAL A 172 -18.86 -5.92 1.29
C VAL A 172 -20.29 -5.69 0.80
N SER A 173 -21.28 -5.60 1.70
CA SER A 173 -22.68 -5.32 1.34
C SER A 173 -22.78 -4.04 0.52
N ARG A 174 -22.13 -2.96 0.98
CA ARG A 174 -22.10 -1.67 0.27
C ARG A 174 -21.46 -1.77 -1.11
N ARG A 175 -20.37 -2.53 -1.26
CA ARG A 175 -19.68 -2.71 -2.56
C ARG A 175 -20.53 -3.48 -3.56
N LEU A 176 -21.31 -4.44 -3.07
CA LEU A 176 -22.19 -5.27 -3.87
C LEU A 176 -23.56 -4.62 -4.13
N GLY A 177 -23.87 -3.49 -3.49
CA GLY A 177 -25.18 -2.85 -3.58
C GLY A 177 -26.29 -3.67 -2.92
N VAL A 178 -25.94 -4.51 -1.94
CA VAL A 178 -26.88 -5.29 -1.13
C VAL A 178 -27.19 -4.49 0.15
N GLU A 179 -28.43 -4.61 0.63
CA GLU A 179 -28.85 -4.00 1.89
C GLU A 179 -27.96 -4.44 3.05
N ASN A 180 -27.56 -3.48 3.89
CA ASN A 180 -26.70 -3.76 5.03
C ASN A 180 -27.55 -4.22 6.22
N GLU A 181 -27.60 -5.53 6.44
CA GLU A 181 -28.40 -6.17 7.51
C GLU A 181 -27.54 -6.63 8.69
N VAL A 182 -26.30 -6.15 8.79
CA VAL A 182 -25.33 -6.62 9.79
C VAL A 182 -25.89 -6.50 11.20
N ASP A 183 -26.39 -5.33 11.62
CA ASP A 183 -26.84 -5.13 12.99
C ASP A 183 -28.06 -5.98 13.37
N ARG A 184 -28.92 -6.29 12.39
CA ARG A 184 -30.09 -7.15 12.58
C ARG A 184 -29.71 -8.63 12.64
N ALA A 185 -28.77 -9.06 11.79
CA ALA A 185 -28.37 -10.45 11.67
C ALA A 185 -27.36 -10.88 12.74
N TRP A 186 -26.64 -9.95 13.35
CA TRP A 186 -25.56 -10.26 14.30
C TRP A 186 -26.10 -10.68 15.67
N SER A 187 -25.84 -11.93 16.06
CA SER A 187 -26.32 -12.49 17.32
C SER A 187 -25.23 -12.51 18.39
N GLU A 188 -25.52 -11.97 19.58
CA GLU A 188 -24.62 -12.06 20.74
C GLU A 188 -24.40 -13.49 21.25
N ARG A 189 -25.26 -14.45 20.84
CA ARG A 189 -25.14 -15.86 21.22
C ARG A 189 -24.12 -16.63 20.36
N ARG A 190 -23.64 -16.05 19.26
CA ARG A 190 -22.67 -16.65 18.34
C ARG A 190 -21.33 -15.94 18.45
N GLY A 191 -20.24 -16.66 18.17
CA GLY A 191 -18.93 -16.04 18.01
C GLY A 191 -18.90 -15.11 16.78
N SER A 192 -18.03 -14.10 16.78
CA SER A 192 -17.94 -13.14 15.67
C SER A 192 -17.63 -13.81 14.32
N ASN A 193 -16.81 -14.87 14.32
CA ASN A 193 -16.54 -15.68 13.12
C ASN A 193 -17.82 -16.35 12.59
N ASP A 194 -18.59 -17.01 13.46
CA ASP A 194 -19.85 -17.67 13.06
C ASP A 194 -20.89 -16.68 12.56
N ASN A 195 -20.97 -15.50 13.19
CA ASN A 195 -21.82 -14.41 12.72
C ASN A 195 -21.41 -13.94 11.33
N CYS A 196 -20.10 -13.75 11.09
CA CYS A 196 -19.58 -13.36 9.78
C CYS A 196 -19.86 -14.41 8.71
N THR A 197 -19.59 -15.69 9.00
CA THR A 197 -19.87 -16.82 8.10
C THR A 197 -21.36 -16.86 7.74
N ALA A 198 -22.24 -16.84 8.75
CA ALA A 198 -23.68 -16.86 8.53
C ALA A 198 -24.16 -15.62 7.76
N TYR A 199 -23.57 -14.45 7.96
CA TYR A 199 -23.92 -13.26 7.20
C TYR A 199 -23.55 -13.43 5.71
N PHE A 200 -22.35 -13.94 5.43
CA PHE A 200 -21.95 -14.22 4.06
C PHE A 200 -22.86 -15.25 3.40
N GLU A 201 -23.22 -16.33 4.09
CA GLU A 201 -24.12 -17.37 3.55
C GLU A 201 -25.53 -16.88 3.27
N ASN A 202 -26.10 -16.04 4.15
CA ASN A 202 -27.52 -15.67 4.05
C ASN A 202 -27.76 -14.41 3.21
N TYR A 203 -26.80 -13.49 3.15
CA TYR A 203 -27.00 -12.16 2.55
C TYR A 203 -26.07 -11.88 1.36
N ILE A 204 -24.90 -12.50 1.29
CA ILE A 204 -23.87 -12.17 0.28
C ILE A 204 -23.78 -13.23 -0.82
N LEU A 205 -23.62 -14.48 -0.41
CA LEU A 205 -23.51 -15.65 -1.26
C LEU A 205 -24.91 -16.23 -1.43
N GLN A 206 -25.41 -16.29 -2.67
CA GLN A 206 -26.64 -17.01 -2.98
C GLN A 206 -26.26 -18.30 -3.68
N GLU A 207 -26.91 -19.42 -3.34
CA GLU A 207 -26.55 -20.76 -3.86
C GLU A 207 -26.56 -20.82 -5.40
N THR A 208 -27.48 -20.11 -6.04
CA THR A 208 -27.62 -19.97 -7.49
C THR A 208 -27.24 -18.58 -8.01
N GLY A 209 -26.62 -17.76 -7.16
CA GLY A 209 -26.20 -16.40 -7.52
C GLY A 209 -24.87 -16.38 -8.26
N PRO A 210 -24.52 -15.22 -8.85
CA PRO A 210 -23.23 -15.06 -9.51
C PRO A 210 -22.08 -15.17 -8.52
N ASP A 211 -20.97 -15.74 -9.01
CA ASP A 211 -19.70 -15.85 -8.31
C ASP A 211 -19.25 -14.49 -7.75
N LEU A 212 -18.58 -14.50 -6.60
CA LEU A 212 -18.06 -13.34 -5.91
C LEU A 212 -16.54 -13.45 -5.76
N VAL A 213 -15.81 -12.46 -6.27
CA VAL A 213 -14.40 -12.27 -5.95
C VAL A 213 -14.25 -11.28 -4.80
N LEU A 214 -13.84 -11.78 -3.63
CA LEU A 214 -13.46 -10.97 -2.47
C LEU A 214 -11.95 -10.70 -2.51
N GLY A 215 -11.61 -9.43 -2.68
CA GLY A 215 -10.26 -8.93 -2.76
C GLY A 215 -9.79 -8.29 -1.47
N LEU A 216 -8.71 -8.78 -0.88
CA LEU A 216 -8.13 -8.25 0.35
C LEU A 216 -6.72 -7.71 0.06
N ASP A 217 -6.59 -6.39 -0.08
CA ASP A 217 -5.31 -5.70 -0.24
C ASP A 217 -4.78 -5.17 1.10
N ASN A 218 -3.46 -5.01 1.18
CA ASN A 218 -2.73 -4.53 2.35
C ASN A 218 -3.03 -5.32 3.62
N VAL A 219 -3.13 -6.65 3.48
CA VAL A 219 -3.38 -7.57 4.61
C VAL A 219 -2.30 -7.50 5.69
N ASP A 220 -1.14 -6.98 5.33
CA ASP A 220 0.00 -6.69 6.22
C ASP A 220 -0.37 -5.90 7.47
N ARG A 221 -1.36 -5.01 7.37
CA ARG A 221 -1.83 -4.25 8.52
C ARG A 221 -2.39 -5.17 9.60
N ILE A 222 -3.16 -6.19 9.23
CA ILE A 222 -3.79 -7.10 10.17
C ILE A 222 -2.73 -7.95 10.90
N PHE A 223 -1.59 -8.24 10.28
CA PHE A 223 -0.45 -8.88 10.96
C PHE A 223 0.15 -8.03 12.11
N GLN A 224 -0.24 -6.78 12.29
CA GLN A 224 0.20 -5.97 13.42
C GLN A 224 -0.77 -6.04 14.61
N HIS A 225 -1.92 -6.70 14.42
CA HIS A 225 -3.00 -6.81 15.39
C HIS A 225 -3.24 -8.29 15.73
N GLU A 226 -2.37 -8.86 16.57
CA GLU A 226 -2.38 -10.30 16.90
C GLU A 226 -3.73 -10.81 17.43
N ASN A 227 -4.47 -9.93 18.12
CA ASN A 227 -5.78 -10.18 18.71
C ASN A 227 -6.90 -10.39 17.68
N ILE A 228 -6.71 -10.01 16.42
CA ILE A 228 -7.66 -10.31 15.33
C ILE A 228 -7.05 -11.22 14.26
N ALA A 229 -5.72 -11.19 14.09
CA ALA A 229 -5.04 -11.87 13.00
C ALA A 229 -5.31 -13.38 12.98
N LYS A 230 -5.16 -14.04 14.13
CA LYS A 230 -5.30 -15.50 14.22
C LYS A 230 -6.71 -15.96 13.81
N ASP A 231 -7.74 -15.32 14.33
CA ASP A 231 -9.13 -15.70 14.09
C ASP A 231 -9.61 -15.29 12.70
N PHE A 232 -9.23 -14.10 12.22
CA PHE A 232 -9.61 -13.65 10.87
C PHE A 232 -8.94 -14.50 9.78
N PHE A 233 -7.64 -14.82 9.92
CA PHE A 233 -6.98 -15.66 8.93
C PHE A 233 -7.48 -17.11 8.99
N GLY A 234 -7.77 -17.62 10.20
CA GLY A 234 -8.47 -18.89 10.38
C GLY A 234 -9.81 -18.93 9.66
N LEU A 235 -10.60 -17.85 9.75
CA LEU A 235 -11.88 -17.71 9.05
C LEU A 235 -11.73 -17.78 7.52
N LEU A 236 -10.78 -17.02 6.94
CA LEU A 236 -10.53 -17.06 5.49
C LEU A 236 -10.12 -18.46 5.01
N ARG A 237 -9.36 -19.19 5.84
CA ARG A 237 -9.00 -20.57 5.55
C ARG A 237 -10.23 -21.49 5.58
N SER A 238 -11.05 -21.38 6.63
CA SER A 238 -12.29 -22.15 6.74
C SER A 238 -13.16 -21.97 5.50
N TRP A 239 -13.39 -20.72 5.07
CA TRP A 239 -14.19 -20.44 3.87
C TRP A 239 -13.63 -21.08 2.60
N HIS A 240 -12.31 -21.14 2.45
CA HIS A 240 -11.67 -21.81 1.31
C HIS A 240 -11.82 -23.35 1.36
N GLU A 241 -11.74 -23.94 2.55
CA GLU A 241 -11.95 -25.38 2.77
C GLU A 241 -13.44 -25.75 2.60
N ASP A 242 -14.34 -24.94 3.14
CA ASP A 242 -15.80 -25.10 3.01
C ASP A 242 -16.22 -25.03 1.55
N ALA A 243 -15.57 -24.21 0.71
CA ALA A 243 -15.85 -24.16 -0.72
C ALA A 243 -15.57 -25.47 -1.45
N GLN A 244 -14.80 -26.41 -0.88
CA GLN A 244 -14.61 -27.72 -1.48
C GLN A 244 -15.83 -28.64 -1.30
N ILE A 245 -16.63 -28.38 -0.27
CA ILE A 245 -17.71 -29.28 0.18
C ILE A 245 -19.08 -28.62 0.00
N TYR A 246 -19.25 -27.39 0.48
CA TYR A 246 -20.51 -26.66 0.57
C TYR A 246 -20.75 -25.75 -0.63
N LYS A 247 -21.93 -25.88 -1.23
CA LYS A 247 -22.27 -25.26 -2.51
C LYS A 247 -22.30 -23.72 -2.49
N PRO A 248 -22.82 -23.01 -1.46
CA PRO A 248 -22.76 -21.55 -1.44
C PRO A 248 -21.32 -21.01 -1.44
N TRP A 249 -20.40 -21.69 -0.76
CA TRP A 249 -18.99 -21.32 -0.68
C TRP A 249 -18.22 -21.57 -1.98
N LYS A 250 -18.69 -22.49 -2.83
CA LYS A 250 -18.18 -22.65 -4.20
C LYS A 250 -18.32 -21.37 -5.02
N ASN A 251 -19.21 -20.46 -4.66
CA ASN A 251 -19.40 -19.19 -5.35
C ASN A 251 -18.43 -18.09 -4.87
N LEU A 252 -17.61 -18.34 -3.84
CA LEU A 252 -16.60 -17.40 -3.37
C LEU A 252 -15.25 -17.64 -4.06
N ARG A 253 -14.55 -16.56 -4.42
CA ARG A 253 -13.14 -16.55 -4.84
C ARG A 253 -12.40 -15.56 -3.96
N LEU A 254 -11.26 -15.96 -3.41
CA LEU A 254 -10.45 -15.12 -2.54
C LEU A 254 -9.19 -14.66 -3.29
N VAL A 255 -8.88 -13.37 -3.23
CA VAL A 255 -7.60 -12.82 -3.70
C VAL A 255 -6.98 -12.01 -2.57
N ILE A 256 -5.82 -12.44 -2.08
CA ILE A 256 -5.16 -11.84 -0.91
C ILE A 256 -3.80 -11.29 -1.33
N ALA A 257 -3.55 -9.98 -1.10
CA ALA A 257 -2.27 -9.34 -1.36
C ALA A 257 -1.56 -8.93 -0.06
N TYR A 258 -0.30 -9.35 0.06
CA TYR A 258 0.50 -9.11 1.26
C TYR A 258 2.01 -9.05 0.97
N SER A 259 2.74 -8.50 1.93
CA SER A 259 4.18 -8.25 1.97
C SER A 259 4.68 -8.93 3.26
N ARG A 260 5.60 -9.90 3.19
CA ARG A 260 6.04 -10.67 4.37
C ARG A 260 6.94 -9.90 5.36
N GLU A 261 6.65 -8.62 5.62
CA GLU A 261 7.44 -7.75 6.49
C GLU A 261 7.26 -8.11 7.97
N VAL A 262 6.06 -8.53 8.37
CA VAL A 262 5.75 -8.95 9.73
C VAL A 262 5.48 -10.45 9.71
N TYR A 263 6.36 -11.24 10.35
CA TYR A 263 6.15 -12.66 10.54
C TYR A 263 5.28 -12.88 11.79
N ILE A 264 3.99 -13.14 11.61
CA ILE A 264 3.20 -13.79 12.67
C ILE A 264 3.33 -15.30 12.48
N PRO A 265 3.76 -16.06 13.51
CA PRO A 265 3.59 -17.51 13.52
C PRO A 265 2.09 -17.83 13.64
N LEU A 266 1.43 -17.99 12.49
CA LEU A 266 0.11 -18.59 12.43
C LEU A 266 0.27 -20.11 12.53
N ASN A 267 -0.65 -20.78 13.22
CA ASN A 267 -0.70 -22.25 13.17
C ASN A 267 -0.81 -22.67 11.69
N ILE A 268 0.08 -23.57 11.26
CA ILE A 268 0.20 -24.03 9.87
C ILE A 268 -1.15 -24.52 9.33
N GLU A 269 -1.94 -25.17 10.19
CA GLU A 269 -3.27 -25.73 9.89
C GLU A 269 -4.38 -24.68 9.83
N ARG A 270 -4.15 -23.48 10.36
CA ARG A 270 -5.14 -22.39 10.37
C ARG A 270 -4.78 -21.24 9.42
N SER A 271 -3.59 -21.29 8.83
CA SER A 271 -3.10 -20.23 7.97
C SER A 271 -3.64 -20.37 6.55
N PRO A 272 -4.31 -19.35 5.98
CA PRO A 272 -4.70 -19.34 4.58
C PRO A 272 -3.46 -19.17 3.69
N PHE A 273 -2.30 -18.79 4.25
CA PHE A 273 -1.06 -18.53 3.51
C PHE A 273 -0.28 -19.78 3.09
N ASN A 274 -0.82 -20.97 3.38
CA ASN A 274 -0.23 -22.26 3.00
C ASN A 274 -1.11 -23.04 2.00
N VAL A 275 -2.25 -22.50 1.59
CA VAL A 275 -3.23 -23.13 0.68
C VAL A 275 -3.52 -22.23 -0.52
N GLY A 276 -4.15 -22.75 -1.58
CA GLY A 276 -4.40 -22.01 -2.82
C GLY A 276 -3.13 -21.64 -3.61
N LEU A 277 -3.29 -20.87 -4.70
CA LEU A 277 -2.24 -20.52 -5.65
C LEU A 277 -1.33 -19.40 -5.11
N PRO A 278 -0.03 -19.65 -4.85
CA PRO A 278 0.93 -18.60 -4.53
C PRO A 278 1.43 -17.90 -5.79
N ILE A 279 1.29 -16.57 -5.84
CA ILE A 279 1.86 -15.70 -6.87
C ILE A 279 2.94 -14.83 -6.25
N SER A 280 4.14 -14.85 -6.81
CA SER A 280 5.21 -13.93 -6.47
C SER A 280 5.50 -13.03 -7.65
N LEU A 281 5.40 -11.72 -7.46
CA LEU A 281 5.70 -10.75 -8.51
C LEU A 281 7.22 -10.51 -8.59
N PRO A 282 7.86 -10.81 -9.72
CA PRO A 282 9.26 -10.49 -9.96
C PRO A 282 9.43 -9.01 -10.32
N GLU A 283 10.69 -8.59 -10.40
CA GLU A 283 11.07 -7.33 -11.04
C GLU A 283 10.78 -7.35 -12.54
N PHE A 284 10.71 -6.16 -13.13
CA PHE A 284 10.60 -6.03 -14.57
C PHE A 284 11.91 -6.43 -15.26
N THR A 285 11.79 -7.16 -16.36
CA THR A 285 12.86 -7.38 -17.32
C THR A 285 13.08 -6.14 -18.18
N GLN A 286 14.22 -6.06 -18.87
CA GLN A 286 14.52 -4.98 -19.80
C GLN A 286 13.40 -4.78 -20.85
N ALA A 287 12.88 -5.88 -21.43
CA ALA A 287 11.76 -5.85 -22.37
C ALA A 287 10.47 -5.28 -21.73
N GLN A 288 10.23 -5.56 -20.45
CA GLN A 288 9.10 -4.98 -19.71
C GLN A 288 9.29 -3.50 -19.41
N VAL A 289 10.52 -3.06 -19.14
CA VAL A 289 10.84 -1.62 -18.99
C VAL A 289 10.64 -0.89 -20.32
N GLN A 290 11.07 -1.48 -21.44
CA GLN A 290 10.82 -0.93 -22.77
C GLN A 290 9.33 -0.81 -23.07
N LYS A 291 8.52 -1.82 -22.71
CA LYS A 291 7.05 -1.75 -22.82
C LYS A 291 6.46 -0.64 -21.94
N LEU A 292 6.98 -0.46 -20.72
CA LEU A 292 6.57 0.62 -19.81
C LEU A 292 6.87 2.00 -20.42
N LEU A 293 8.04 2.18 -21.03
CA LEU A 293 8.41 3.41 -21.72
C LEU A 293 7.49 3.71 -22.91
N GLY A 294 7.15 2.68 -23.70
CA GLY A 294 6.20 2.80 -24.81
C GLY A 294 4.81 3.25 -24.38
N ILE A 295 4.29 2.73 -23.27
CA ILE A 295 3.04 3.19 -22.63
C ILE A 295 3.09 4.70 -22.32
N HIS A 296 4.26 5.17 -21.86
CA HIS A 296 4.50 6.58 -21.53
C HIS A 296 4.91 7.45 -22.73
N GLN A 297 4.96 6.87 -23.94
CA GLN A 297 5.35 7.52 -25.19
C GLN A 297 6.79 8.06 -25.15
N LEU A 298 7.69 7.34 -24.48
CA LEU A 298 9.11 7.67 -24.40
C LEU A 298 9.95 6.71 -25.25
N ASN A 299 10.88 7.26 -26.02
CA ASN A 299 11.76 6.53 -26.92
C ASN A 299 13.20 6.58 -26.42
N TRP A 300 13.47 5.83 -25.35
CA TRP A 300 14.84 5.71 -24.83
C TRP A 300 15.60 4.59 -25.55
N ASN A 301 16.91 4.75 -25.67
CA ASN A 301 17.77 3.71 -26.22
C ASN A 301 18.11 2.64 -25.17
N GLU A 302 18.64 1.50 -25.61
CA GLU A 302 19.00 0.38 -24.72
C GLU A 302 20.02 0.79 -23.64
N ALA A 303 21.01 1.61 -23.98
CA ALA A 303 22.01 2.07 -23.01
C ALA A 303 21.41 2.91 -21.87
N GLN A 304 20.41 3.75 -22.16
CA GLN A 304 19.66 4.49 -21.14
C GLN A 304 18.84 3.56 -20.25
N ILE A 305 18.18 2.56 -20.85
CA ILE A 305 17.42 1.55 -20.10
C ILE A 305 18.35 0.76 -19.18
N ASP A 306 19.49 0.30 -19.68
CA ASP A 306 20.48 -0.46 -18.91
C ASP A 306 21.03 0.36 -17.74
N ARG A 307 21.36 1.64 -17.99
CA ARG A 307 21.85 2.51 -16.93
C ARG A 307 20.80 2.81 -15.87
N LEU A 308 19.53 2.96 -16.27
CA LEU A 308 18.42 3.12 -15.33
C LEU A 308 18.22 1.85 -14.50
N MET A 309 18.23 0.68 -15.14
CA MET A 309 18.06 -0.61 -14.48
C MET A 309 19.26 -0.99 -13.59
N GLU A 310 20.48 -0.58 -13.93
CA GLU A 310 21.65 -0.70 -13.04
C GLU A 310 21.40 0.08 -11.74
N MET A 311 20.86 1.30 -11.85
CA MET A 311 20.54 2.14 -10.69
C MET A 311 19.38 1.58 -9.87
N LEU A 312 18.28 1.17 -10.51
CA LEU A 312 16.99 0.92 -9.84
C LEU A 312 16.55 -0.55 -9.79
N GLY A 313 17.32 -1.43 -10.43
CA GLY A 313 16.86 -2.77 -10.78
C GLY A 313 15.66 -2.72 -11.72
N GLY A 314 14.88 -3.80 -11.74
CA GLY A 314 13.57 -3.82 -12.39
C GLY A 314 12.44 -3.40 -11.45
N HIS A 315 12.69 -2.55 -10.45
CA HIS A 315 11.71 -2.24 -9.41
C HIS A 315 10.54 -1.38 -9.96
N PRO A 316 9.29 -1.91 -10.04
CA PRO A 316 8.20 -1.26 -10.76
C PRO A 316 7.89 0.17 -10.32
N TYR A 317 7.81 0.41 -9.01
CA TYR A 317 7.56 1.76 -8.48
C TYR A 317 8.69 2.76 -8.75
N LEU A 318 9.96 2.36 -8.58
CA LEU A 318 11.09 3.26 -8.81
C LEU A 318 11.17 3.63 -10.30
N LEU A 319 11.03 2.63 -11.17
CA LEU A 319 10.98 2.84 -12.62
C LEU A 319 9.85 3.79 -13.01
N ASN A 320 8.62 3.56 -12.51
CA ASN A 320 7.50 4.44 -12.84
C ASN A 320 7.71 5.88 -12.33
N CYS A 321 8.28 6.06 -11.13
CA CYS A 321 8.64 7.40 -10.64
C CYS A 321 9.69 8.07 -11.53
N SER A 322 10.72 7.34 -11.97
CA SER A 322 11.73 7.87 -12.88
C SER A 322 11.13 8.31 -14.19
N ILE A 323 10.29 7.44 -14.78
CA ILE A 323 9.71 7.65 -16.09
C ILE A 323 8.79 8.86 -16.06
N GLU A 324 7.92 8.97 -15.05
CA GLU A 324 7.05 10.15 -14.87
C GLU A 324 7.86 11.43 -14.65
N PHE A 325 8.94 11.37 -13.86
CA PHE A 325 9.80 12.53 -13.61
C PHE A 325 10.55 12.97 -14.87
N LEU A 326 11.12 12.02 -15.61
CA LEU A 326 11.94 12.28 -16.79
C LEU A 326 11.09 12.54 -18.05
N LYS A 327 9.79 12.27 -18.02
CA LYS A 327 8.89 12.56 -19.15
C LYS A 327 8.86 14.03 -19.56
N SER A 328 9.13 14.94 -18.63
CA SER A 328 9.21 16.39 -18.88
C SER A 328 10.62 16.92 -19.15
N HIS A 329 11.61 16.03 -19.30
CA HIS A 329 13.04 16.34 -19.43
C HIS A 329 13.56 15.72 -20.73
N ASP A 330 14.25 16.50 -21.55
CA ASP A 330 14.62 16.09 -22.92
C ASP A 330 16.14 16.09 -23.16
N GLY A 331 16.92 16.09 -22.08
CA GLY A 331 18.38 16.14 -22.14
C GLY A 331 19.09 14.92 -21.58
N GLU A 332 20.08 14.39 -22.31
CA GLU A 332 21.00 13.37 -21.82
C GLU A 332 21.70 13.80 -20.52
N ARG A 333 22.06 15.08 -20.41
CA ARG A 333 22.63 15.66 -19.19
C ARG A 333 21.68 15.56 -17.98
N GLU A 334 20.39 15.77 -18.18
CA GLU A 334 19.38 15.72 -17.11
C GLU A 334 19.19 14.28 -16.63
N PHE A 335 19.24 13.31 -17.55
CA PHE A 335 19.22 11.88 -17.23
C PHE A 335 20.40 11.49 -16.32
N TYR A 336 21.63 11.86 -16.67
CA TYR A 336 22.80 11.54 -15.84
C TYR A 336 22.79 12.27 -14.50
N GLN A 337 22.36 13.54 -14.47
CA GLN A 337 22.18 14.28 -13.21
C GLN A 337 21.11 13.67 -12.31
N PHE A 338 20.02 13.16 -12.92
CA PHE A 338 18.99 12.42 -12.19
C PHE A 338 19.59 11.18 -11.52
N LEU A 339 20.36 10.37 -12.25
CA LEU A 339 20.98 9.17 -11.70
C LEU A 339 21.97 9.48 -10.57
N GLU A 340 22.76 10.55 -10.71
CA GLU A 340 23.69 11.00 -9.68
C GLU A 340 22.97 11.44 -8.40
N LYS A 341 21.85 12.16 -8.54
CA LYS A 341 21.06 12.65 -7.39
C LYS A 341 20.14 11.59 -6.80
N ALA A 342 19.75 10.56 -7.56
CA ALA A 342 18.78 9.54 -7.16
C ALA A 342 19.06 8.92 -5.77
N PRO A 343 20.30 8.51 -5.41
CA PRO A 343 20.62 7.93 -4.12
C PRO A 343 20.93 8.98 -3.03
N THR A 344 20.38 10.20 -3.11
CA THR A 344 20.64 11.27 -2.15
C THR A 344 19.36 11.80 -1.52
N ASP A 345 19.48 12.52 -0.40
CA ASP A 345 18.35 13.21 0.23
C ASP A 345 17.79 14.37 -0.62
N ALA A 346 18.51 14.80 -1.66
CA ALA A 346 18.04 15.76 -2.66
C ALA A 346 17.34 15.08 -3.85
N GLY A 347 17.46 13.75 -3.97
CA GLY A 347 16.93 12.96 -5.08
C GLY A 347 15.43 12.71 -5.01
N LEU A 348 14.88 12.22 -6.13
CA LEU A 348 13.47 11.87 -6.29
C LEU A 348 12.98 10.87 -5.22
N TYR A 349 13.85 9.96 -4.80
CA TYR A 349 13.50 8.85 -3.92
C TYR A 349 13.65 9.14 -2.43
N ARG A 350 14.00 10.36 -2.03
CA ARG A 350 14.33 10.71 -0.64
C ARG A 350 13.32 10.20 0.40
N ASN A 351 12.02 10.34 0.14
CA ASN A 351 10.98 9.91 1.08
C ASN A 351 10.95 8.40 1.23
N HIS A 352 11.02 7.66 0.11
CA HIS A 352 11.09 6.20 0.10
C HIS A 352 12.33 5.68 0.84
N LEU A 353 13.48 6.29 0.57
CA LEU A 353 14.74 5.90 1.16
C LEU A 353 14.79 6.19 2.67
N ARG A 354 14.24 7.33 3.12
CA ARG A 354 14.11 7.67 4.54
C ARG A 354 13.13 6.76 5.29
N GLU A 355 12.01 6.39 4.67
CA GLU A 355 11.06 5.41 5.23
C GLU A 355 11.75 4.05 5.48
N LEU A 356 12.54 3.59 4.50
CA LEU A 356 13.31 2.35 4.62
C LEU A 356 14.41 2.48 5.69
N LEU A 357 15.14 3.60 5.73
CA LEU A 357 16.17 3.86 6.74
C LEU A 357 15.59 3.84 8.15
N TYR A 358 14.46 4.52 8.37
CA TYR A 358 13.76 4.50 9.65
C TYR A 358 13.35 3.08 10.06
N THR A 359 12.89 2.27 9.10
CA THR A 359 12.51 0.87 9.35
C THR A 359 13.72 0.01 9.75
N LEU A 360 14.85 0.18 9.06
CA LEU A 360 16.11 -0.51 9.39
C LEU A 360 16.61 -0.17 10.79
N GLN A 361 16.56 1.11 11.18
CA GLN A 361 17.02 1.60 12.48
C GLN A 361 16.11 1.20 13.64
N LYS A 362 14.81 1.00 13.38
CA LYS A 362 13.85 0.59 14.40
C LYS A 362 14.00 -0.88 14.80
N GLU A 363 14.52 -1.73 13.91
CA GLU A 363 14.66 -3.16 14.16
C GLU A 363 16.08 -3.55 14.58
N PRO A 364 16.26 -4.13 15.79
CA PRO A 364 17.58 -4.53 16.27
C PRO A 364 18.30 -5.49 15.31
N GLY A 365 19.54 -5.14 14.96
CA GLY A 365 20.44 -5.95 14.12
C GLY A 365 20.09 -5.96 12.62
N LEU A 366 19.04 -5.26 12.17
CA LEU A 366 18.71 -5.17 10.74
C LEU A 366 19.55 -4.09 10.04
N GLU A 367 19.90 -3.02 10.75
CA GLU A 367 20.86 -2.00 10.30
C GLU A 367 22.24 -2.62 9.99
N ASP A 368 22.80 -3.39 10.93
CA ASP A 368 24.11 -4.04 10.76
C ASP A 368 24.08 -5.07 9.60
N ALA A 369 23.00 -5.83 9.49
CA ALA A 369 22.80 -6.77 8.39
C ALA A 369 22.76 -6.06 7.03
N MET A 370 22.03 -4.94 6.94
CA MET A 370 22.00 -4.15 5.71
C MET A 370 23.37 -3.56 5.40
N TYR A 371 24.10 -3.09 6.42
CA TYR A 371 25.46 -2.59 6.28
C TYR A 371 26.40 -3.66 5.71
N GLU A 372 26.34 -4.90 6.21
CA GLU A 372 27.15 -6.01 5.69
C GLU A 372 26.85 -6.28 4.21
N VAL A 373 25.57 -6.29 3.83
CA VAL A 373 25.10 -6.57 2.46
C VAL A 373 25.52 -5.49 1.46
N ILE A 374 25.52 -4.21 1.85
CA ILE A 374 25.90 -3.12 0.94
C ILE A 374 27.41 -2.98 0.79
N GLN A 375 28.20 -3.34 1.80
CA GLN A 375 29.67 -3.24 1.72
C GLN A 375 30.29 -4.36 0.88
N ALA A 376 29.66 -5.54 0.83
CA ALA A 376 30.18 -6.67 0.08
C ALA A 376 30.02 -6.52 -1.44
N ASP A 377 31.04 -6.90 -2.19
CA ASP A 377 30.97 -7.01 -3.66
C ASP A 377 30.30 -8.31 -4.13
N ASN A 378 30.22 -9.30 -3.25
CA ASN A 378 29.61 -10.60 -3.51
C ASN A 378 28.42 -10.84 -2.56
N PRO A 379 27.47 -11.72 -2.92
CA PRO A 379 26.36 -12.10 -2.03
C PRO A 379 26.85 -12.56 -0.65
N VAL A 380 26.13 -12.13 0.38
CA VAL A 380 26.47 -12.32 1.81
C VAL A 380 25.56 -13.35 2.45
N GLN A 381 26.12 -14.20 3.31
CA GLN A 381 25.35 -15.13 4.13
C GLN A 381 24.99 -14.47 5.46
N LEU A 382 23.77 -13.95 5.59
CA LEU A 382 23.26 -13.48 6.88
C LEU A 382 22.48 -14.59 7.59
N ASN A 383 22.09 -14.32 8.84
CA ASN A 383 21.14 -15.19 9.53
C ASN A 383 19.79 -15.23 8.77
N PRO A 384 19.03 -16.34 8.85
CA PRO A 384 17.81 -16.50 8.05
C PRO A 384 16.76 -15.40 8.27
N ASN A 385 16.62 -14.92 9.51
CA ASN A 385 15.64 -13.88 9.85
C ASN A 385 15.99 -12.52 9.24
N GLN A 386 17.27 -12.12 9.29
CA GLN A 386 17.78 -10.89 8.67
C GLN A 386 17.64 -10.96 7.15
N SER A 387 18.11 -12.04 6.53
CA SER A 387 17.97 -12.24 5.07
C SER A 387 16.52 -12.14 4.62
N PHE A 388 15.61 -12.80 5.35
CA PHE A 388 14.19 -12.78 5.06
C PHE A 388 13.58 -11.37 5.21
N LYS A 389 13.93 -10.63 6.27
CA LYS A 389 13.45 -9.28 6.52
C LYS A 389 13.95 -8.28 5.48
N LEU A 390 15.24 -8.32 5.13
CA LEU A 390 15.79 -7.46 4.07
C LEU A 390 15.14 -7.78 2.71
N TYR A 391 14.89 -9.05 2.43
CA TYR A 391 14.13 -9.46 1.24
C TYR A 391 12.69 -8.93 1.28
N SER A 392 11.99 -9.03 2.41
CA SER A 392 10.57 -8.65 2.52
C SER A 392 10.35 -7.15 2.46
N LEU A 393 11.29 -6.35 2.96
CA LEU A 393 11.36 -4.90 2.76
C LEU A 393 11.69 -4.51 1.32
N GLY A 394 12.09 -5.48 0.48
CA GLY A 394 12.51 -5.24 -0.89
C GLY A 394 13.91 -4.63 -0.99
N LEU A 395 14.73 -4.70 0.05
CA LEU A 395 16.10 -4.15 0.04
C LEU A 395 17.13 -5.11 -0.56
N ALA A 396 16.87 -6.41 -0.47
CA ALA A 396 17.76 -7.46 -0.94
C ALA A 396 17.06 -8.48 -1.87
N ILE A 397 17.87 -9.21 -2.63
CA ILE A 397 17.48 -10.36 -3.44
C ILE A 397 18.32 -11.58 -3.07
N TRP A 398 17.77 -12.78 -3.31
CA TRP A 398 18.44 -14.05 -3.01
C TRP A 398 19.35 -14.48 -4.17
N LYS A 399 20.53 -14.98 -3.83
CA LYS A 399 21.47 -15.70 -4.71
C LYS A 399 21.86 -16.99 -4.01
N GLY A 400 21.12 -18.07 -4.29
CA GLY A 400 21.17 -19.29 -3.49
C GLY A 400 20.76 -19.00 -2.04
N ASN A 401 21.60 -19.37 -1.08
CA ASN A 401 21.38 -19.13 0.36
C ASN A 401 21.86 -17.76 0.85
N LYS A 402 22.45 -16.95 -0.04
CA LYS A 402 23.01 -15.64 0.26
C LYS A 402 22.12 -14.52 -0.27
N VAL A 403 22.37 -13.30 0.17
CA VAL A 403 21.65 -12.10 -0.27
C VAL A 403 22.58 -11.02 -0.77
N GLU A 404 22.12 -10.23 -1.73
CA GLU A 404 22.81 -9.04 -2.24
C GLU A 404 21.83 -7.85 -2.30
N PRO A 405 22.31 -6.60 -2.35
CA PRO A 405 21.44 -5.44 -2.52
C PRO A 405 20.60 -5.58 -3.79
N ARG A 406 19.32 -5.23 -3.71
CA ARG A 406 18.40 -5.32 -4.87
C ARG A 406 18.83 -4.45 -6.04
N CYS A 407 19.35 -3.26 -5.75
CA CYS A 407 19.77 -2.30 -6.78
C CYS A 407 20.84 -1.34 -6.24
N GLN A 408 21.51 -0.64 -7.16
CA GLN A 408 22.58 0.30 -6.83
C GLN A 408 22.07 1.53 -6.06
N LEU A 409 20.81 1.92 -6.25
CA LEU A 409 20.17 3.00 -5.49
C LEU A 409 20.25 2.73 -3.98
N TYR A 410 19.83 1.52 -3.57
CA TYR A 410 19.87 1.14 -2.16
C TYR A 410 21.31 1.00 -1.67
N ARG A 411 22.18 0.34 -2.44
CA ARG A 411 23.60 0.21 -2.09
C ARG A 411 24.24 1.59 -1.83
N SER A 412 24.03 2.54 -2.73
CA SER A 412 24.64 3.87 -2.66
C SER A 412 24.06 4.71 -1.51
N TYR A 413 22.73 4.79 -1.40
CA TYR A 413 22.09 5.57 -0.34
C TYR A 413 22.48 5.05 1.06
N PHE A 414 22.35 3.74 1.30
CA PHE A 414 22.62 3.18 2.61
C PHE A 414 24.11 3.17 2.96
N LYS A 415 25.04 3.15 1.98
CA LYS A 415 26.48 3.27 2.27
C LYS A 415 26.82 4.61 2.92
N THR A 416 26.12 5.68 2.55
CA THR A 416 26.33 7.01 3.12
C THR A 416 25.69 7.16 4.51
N HIS A 417 24.56 6.50 4.75
CA HIS A 417 23.73 6.73 5.94
C HIS A 417 23.93 5.68 7.05
N LEU A 418 24.32 4.45 6.70
CA LEU A 418 24.62 3.41 7.66
C LEU A 418 26.11 3.45 7.99
N LYS A 419 26.44 3.60 9.27
CA LYS A 419 27.80 3.48 9.79
C LYS A 419 27.82 2.37 10.82
N LEU A 420 28.88 1.57 10.82
CA LEU A 420 29.10 0.53 11.83
C LEU A 420 28.92 1.12 13.25
N LEU A 421 28.02 0.53 14.04
CA LEU A 421 27.82 0.88 15.45
C LEU A 421 29.10 0.71 16.29
N SER A 422 30.09 -0.03 15.80
CA SER A 422 31.41 -0.13 16.43
C SER A 422 32.15 1.22 16.50
N GLN A 423 31.93 2.17 15.59
CA GLN A 423 32.52 3.51 15.71
C GLN A 423 31.83 4.36 16.79
N LYS A 424 30.50 4.27 16.93
CA LYS A 424 29.79 5.00 18.01
C LYS A 424 30.16 4.50 19.41
N GLN A 425 30.39 3.20 19.59
CA GLN A 425 30.89 2.65 20.86
C GLN A 425 32.38 2.91 21.09
N THR A 426 33.19 2.97 20.03
CA THR A 426 34.63 3.29 20.15
C THR A 426 34.85 4.78 20.44
N ASP A 427 34.04 5.67 19.87
CA ASP A 427 34.08 7.11 20.15
C ASP A 427 33.54 7.41 21.55
N SER A 428 32.47 6.74 21.98
CA SER A 428 31.97 6.84 23.37
C SER A 428 32.98 6.31 24.40
N LYS A 429 33.70 5.22 24.11
CA LYS A 429 34.78 4.70 24.98
C LYS A 429 36.08 5.50 24.91
N LYS A 430 36.33 6.24 23.82
CA LYS A 430 37.46 7.17 23.72
C LYS A 430 37.20 8.47 24.49
N LEU A 431 35.97 8.97 24.47
CA LEU A 431 35.55 10.11 25.29
C LEU A 431 35.60 9.80 26.79
N SER A 432 35.17 8.60 27.21
CA SER A 432 35.27 8.19 28.62
C SER A 432 36.69 7.86 29.11
N ARG A 433 37.69 7.78 28.22
CA ARG A 433 39.11 7.56 28.55
C ARG A 433 39.96 8.84 28.52
N ILE A 434 39.36 9.97 28.16
CA ILE A 434 39.98 11.29 28.22
C ILE A 434 39.54 12.03 29.50
N GLU A 435 38.55 11.50 30.23
CA GLU A 435 38.05 12.01 31.51
C GLU A 435 38.54 11.21 32.73
N GLU A 436 39.43 10.23 32.54
CA GLU A 436 40.27 9.58 33.56
C GLU A 436 41.73 9.97 33.34
#